data_AF-A0A382RJH1-F1
#
_entry.id   AF-A0A382RJH1-F1
#
_cell.length_a   1.000
_cell.length_b   1.000
_cell.length_c   1.000
_cell.angle_alpha   90.00
_cell.angle_beta   90.00
_cell.angle_gamma   90.00
#
_symmetry.space_group_name_H-M   'P 1'
#
loop_
_entity.id
_entity.type
_entity.pdbx_description
1 polymer ?
#
loop_
_entity_poly.entity_id
_entity_poly.type
_entity_poly.pdbx_seq_one_letter_code
_entity_poly.pdbx_strand_id
1 'polypeptide(L)'
;MRGERSNYPRSVMRETALLPEPKFLPELHPAYRPAILANQAFEQAARETGLSADVGIALEQADGSVFHHRTVIFPADHGLAGNNFRHVERNVKCLLWQRGGWKIHLSGADDLVPRLQEYYRTNTFGQFDNTVIGVKNNGHPIEVTACAELPAEHSEARLIGRNLNGCRIGFDLGGSDRKAAAVIDGEVKFSEEIAWDPYFEPDPNYHYEGIMDSLRRAAEHLPRVDAIGGSAA
;
A
#
# COMPACT_ATOMS: atom_id res chain seq x y z
N MET A 1 18.48 25.88 -24.93
CA MET A 1 17.40 24.89 -24.69
C MET A 1 16.84 25.15 -23.31
N ARG A 2 15.51 25.23 -23.21
CA ARG A 2 14.79 25.64 -22.00
C ARG A 2 14.90 24.53 -20.95
N GLY A 3 15.39 24.87 -19.77
CA GLY A 3 15.34 23.99 -18.60
C GLY A 3 13.89 23.76 -18.19
N GLU A 4 13.51 22.50 -18.07
CA GLU A 4 12.22 22.10 -17.50
C GLU A 4 12.12 22.64 -16.07
N ARG A 5 11.02 23.35 -15.80
CA ARG A 5 10.69 23.82 -14.46
C ARG A 5 10.24 22.60 -13.66
N SER A 6 10.92 22.34 -12.54
CA SER A 6 10.43 21.42 -11.51
C SER A 6 8.99 21.80 -11.13
N ASN A 7 8.07 20.84 -11.16
CA ASN A 7 6.67 21.00 -10.74
C ASN A 7 6.50 21.11 -9.22
N TYR A 8 7.59 21.17 -8.46
CA TYR A 8 7.57 21.46 -7.04
C TYR A 8 7.91 22.95 -6.81
N PRO A 9 7.04 23.73 -6.14
CA PRO A 9 7.37 25.10 -5.78
C PRO A 9 8.65 25.12 -4.92
N ARG A 10 9.56 26.06 -5.24
CA ARG A 10 10.80 26.27 -4.48
C ARG A 10 10.46 26.57 -3.01
N SER A 11 11.00 25.75 -2.11
CA SER A 11 10.85 25.87 -0.66
C SER A 11 11.59 27.10 -0.11
N VAL A 12 10.85 27.99 0.56
CA VAL A 12 11.39 29.06 1.39
C VAL A 12 11.61 28.47 2.79
N MET A 13 12.84 28.05 3.13
CA MET A 13 13.50 27.81 4.45
C MET A 13 12.68 27.39 5.72
N ARG A 14 11.36 27.18 5.67
CA ARG A 14 10.43 26.92 6.79
C ARG A 14 9.88 25.48 6.78
N GLU A 15 9.97 24.76 5.66
CA GLU A 15 9.53 23.35 5.55
C GLU A 15 10.56 22.35 6.11
N THR A 16 11.82 22.75 6.33
CA THR A 16 12.90 21.84 6.73
C THR A 16 12.64 21.16 8.08
N ALA A 17 11.96 21.84 9.02
CA ALA A 17 11.62 21.27 10.33
C ALA A 17 10.59 20.14 10.26
N LEU A 18 9.73 20.13 9.23
CA LEU A 18 8.69 19.11 9.04
C LEU A 18 9.17 17.92 8.20
N LEU A 19 10.39 17.98 7.68
CA LEU A 19 11.00 16.94 6.86
C LEU A 19 12.39 16.56 7.40
N PRO A 20 12.44 15.98 8.61
CA PRO A 20 13.70 15.65 9.28
C PRO A 20 14.51 14.62 8.49
N GLU A 21 15.83 14.77 8.54
CA GLU A 21 16.76 13.79 7.97
C GLU A 21 16.72 12.48 8.76
N PRO A 22 16.65 11.31 8.09
CA PRO A 22 16.77 10.04 8.77
C PRO A 22 18.18 9.85 9.31
N LYS A 23 18.31 9.10 10.42
CA LYS A 23 19.60 8.73 11.02
C LYS A 23 20.55 8.05 10.01
N PHE A 24 19.98 7.28 9.09
CA PHE A 24 20.71 6.60 8.03
C PHE A 24 20.21 7.11 6.67
N LEU A 25 21.06 7.81 5.93
CA LEU A 25 20.74 8.32 4.61
C LEU A 25 20.91 7.21 3.57
N PRO A 26 19.90 6.94 2.73
CA PRO A 26 20.05 5.96 1.66
C PRO A 26 20.95 6.53 0.57
N GLU A 27 22.03 5.82 0.24
CA GLU A 27 23.05 6.25 -0.73
C GLU A 27 22.46 6.58 -2.10
N LEU A 28 21.49 5.77 -2.55
CA LEU A 28 20.84 5.95 -3.86
C LEU A 28 19.81 7.09 -3.87
N HIS A 29 19.36 7.58 -2.72
CA HIS A 29 18.40 8.67 -2.67
C HIS A 29 18.61 9.58 -1.44
N PRO A 30 19.68 10.38 -1.38
CA PRO A 30 20.04 11.17 -0.21
C PRO A 30 18.97 12.20 0.23
N ALA A 31 18.09 12.61 -0.70
CA ALA A 31 16.96 13.48 -0.42
C ALA A 31 15.73 12.75 0.15
N TYR A 32 15.79 11.43 0.35
CA TYR A 32 14.70 10.67 0.94
C TYR A 32 14.34 11.18 2.34
N ARG A 33 13.04 11.30 2.59
CA ARG A 33 12.48 11.66 3.88
C ARG A 33 11.40 10.62 4.22
N PRO A 34 11.60 9.78 5.24
CA PRO A 34 10.60 8.79 5.62
C PRO A 34 9.30 9.47 6.06
N ALA A 35 8.17 9.00 5.50
CA ALA A 35 6.85 9.57 5.82
C ALA A 35 6.55 9.53 7.32
N ILE A 36 6.98 8.48 8.03
CA ILE A 36 6.77 8.36 9.48
C ILE A 36 7.48 9.47 10.27
N LEU A 37 8.70 9.85 9.87
CA LEU A 37 9.44 10.91 10.55
C LEU A 37 8.83 12.29 10.24
N ALA A 38 8.35 12.49 9.01
CA ALA A 38 7.64 13.70 8.64
C ALA A 38 6.32 13.86 9.42
N ASN A 39 5.54 12.78 9.56
CA ASN A 39 4.31 12.79 10.35
C ASN A 39 4.58 13.10 11.83
N GLN A 40 5.59 12.44 12.42
CA GLN A 40 5.98 12.69 13.82
C GLN A 40 6.41 14.14 14.04
N ALA A 41 7.26 14.69 13.17
CA ALA A 41 7.72 16.06 13.26
C ALA A 41 6.56 17.06 13.11
N PHE A 42 5.62 16.80 12.19
CA PHE A 42 4.42 17.60 12.01
C PHE A 42 3.54 17.60 13.26
N GLU A 43 3.20 16.43 13.78
CA GLU A 43 2.33 16.31 14.95
C GLU A 43 2.97 16.92 16.19
N GLN A 44 4.28 16.70 16.39
CA GLN A 44 5.02 17.31 17.47
C GLN A 44 4.97 18.84 17.38
N ALA A 45 5.36 19.40 16.22
CA ALA A 45 5.37 20.85 16.02
C ALA A 45 3.98 21.47 16.16
N ALA A 46 2.93 20.79 15.69
CA ALA A 46 1.55 21.23 15.88
C ALA A 46 1.16 21.23 17.37
N ARG A 47 1.44 20.16 18.11
CA ARG A 47 1.13 20.07 19.55
C ARG A 47 1.89 21.09 20.39
N GLU A 48 3.14 21.39 20.04
CA GLU A 48 3.97 22.38 20.72
C GLU A 48 3.39 23.81 20.65
N THR A 49 2.46 24.08 19.71
CA THR A 49 1.71 25.35 19.71
C THR A 49 0.75 25.49 20.88
N GLY A 50 0.35 24.40 21.54
CA GLY A 50 -0.69 24.38 22.57
C GLY A 50 -2.12 24.63 22.04
N LEU A 51 -2.28 24.84 20.74
CA LEU A 51 -3.54 25.22 20.08
C LEU A 51 -3.84 24.34 18.84
N SER A 52 -3.20 23.17 18.73
CA SER A 52 -3.47 22.23 17.65
C SER A 52 -4.92 21.74 17.67
N ALA A 53 -5.50 21.55 16.49
CA ALA A 53 -6.82 20.93 16.35
C ALA A 53 -6.68 19.42 16.13
N ASP A 54 -7.48 18.62 16.83
CA ASP A 54 -7.58 17.19 16.60
C ASP A 54 -8.36 16.91 15.31
N VAL A 55 -7.86 15.98 14.52
CA VAL A 55 -8.49 15.53 13.27
C VAL A 55 -8.73 14.03 13.33
N GLY A 56 -9.98 13.65 13.14
CA GLY A 56 -10.37 12.26 12.95
C GLY A 56 -10.59 11.96 11.47
N ILE A 57 -10.07 10.81 11.02
CA ILE A 57 -10.28 10.25 9.69
C ILE A 57 -10.93 8.89 9.87
N ALA A 58 -12.08 8.66 9.24
CA ALA A 58 -12.66 7.32 9.11
C ALA A 58 -12.73 6.94 7.63
N LEU A 59 -12.27 5.73 7.33
CA LEU A 59 -12.26 5.17 5.99
C LEU A 59 -13.20 3.98 5.92
N GLU A 60 -14.25 4.13 5.12
CA GLU A 60 -15.30 3.15 4.92
C GLU A 60 -15.09 2.37 3.62
N GLN A 61 -15.17 1.04 3.74
CA GLN A 61 -15.00 0.07 2.66
C GLN A 61 -16.34 -0.35 2.06
N ALA A 62 -16.29 -0.96 0.87
CA ALA A 62 -17.49 -1.45 0.19
C ALA A 62 -18.26 -2.54 0.97
N ASP A 63 -17.59 -3.25 1.89
CA ASP A 63 -18.22 -4.26 2.75
C ASP A 63 -18.76 -3.70 4.07
N GLY A 64 -18.71 -2.37 4.26
CA GLY A 64 -19.17 -1.70 5.48
C GLY A 64 -18.14 -1.67 6.61
N SER A 65 -16.93 -2.20 6.42
CA SER A 65 -15.85 -2.01 7.38
C SER A 65 -15.43 -0.54 7.44
N VAL A 66 -15.17 -0.04 8.65
CA VAL A 66 -14.76 1.33 8.94
C VAL A 66 -13.49 1.28 9.79
N PHE A 67 -12.46 1.99 9.34
CA PHE A 67 -11.19 2.12 10.07
C PHE A 67 -10.93 3.56 10.47
N HIS A 68 -10.49 3.76 11.71
CA HIS A 68 -10.12 5.10 12.18
C HIS A 68 -8.62 5.37 12.05
N HIS A 69 -8.32 6.64 11.91
CA HIS A 69 -6.99 7.22 12.10
C HIS A 69 -7.16 8.62 12.72
N ARG A 70 -6.27 8.97 13.64
CA ARG A 70 -6.30 10.27 14.31
C ARG A 70 -4.96 10.96 14.13
N THR A 71 -5.01 12.26 13.92
CA THR A 71 -3.86 13.15 13.82
C THR A 71 -4.22 14.51 14.42
N VAL A 72 -3.27 15.42 14.47
CA VAL A 72 -3.50 16.85 14.73
C VAL A 72 -3.15 17.69 13.51
N ILE A 73 -3.61 18.94 13.48
CA ILE A 73 -3.20 19.98 12.53
C ILE A 73 -2.90 21.30 13.25
N PHE A 74 -2.14 22.18 12.60
CA PHE A 74 -1.86 23.52 13.11
C PHE A 74 -3.14 24.38 13.14
N PRO A 75 -3.27 25.34 14.08
CA PRO A 75 -4.36 26.31 14.02
C PRO A 75 -4.25 27.18 12.77
N ALA A 76 -5.38 27.66 12.25
CA ALA A 76 -5.47 28.27 10.92
C ALA A 76 -4.60 29.53 10.74
N ASP A 77 -4.33 30.25 11.83
CA ASP A 77 -3.50 31.47 11.87
C ASP A 77 -1.99 31.18 12.07
N HIS A 78 -1.61 29.91 12.28
CA HIS A 78 -0.21 29.53 12.46
C HIS A 78 0.59 29.65 11.16
N GLY A 79 1.85 30.10 11.27
CA GLY A 79 2.74 30.26 10.11
C GLY A 79 3.06 28.98 9.34
N LEU A 80 2.77 27.80 9.90
CA LEU A 80 2.92 26.49 9.26
C LEU A 80 1.58 25.84 8.83
N ALA A 81 0.44 26.51 9.02
CA ALA A 81 -0.90 25.97 8.70
C ALA A 81 -1.08 25.60 7.22
N GLY A 82 -0.29 26.20 6.32
CA GLY A 82 -0.23 25.82 4.91
C GLY A 82 0.11 24.35 4.66
N ASN A 83 0.72 23.68 5.63
CA ASN A 83 1.09 22.26 5.56
C ASN A 83 -0.05 21.31 5.97
N ASN A 84 -1.13 21.79 6.60
CA ASN A 84 -2.24 20.97 7.10
C ASN A 84 -2.84 20.09 6.00
N PHE A 85 -3.11 20.67 4.83
CA PHE A 85 -3.68 19.93 3.70
C PHE A 85 -2.78 18.78 3.24
N ARG A 86 -1.47 19.03 3.09
CA ARG A 86 -0.53 17.99 2.67
C ARG A 86 -0.45 16.88 3.71
N HIS A 87 -0.43 17.22 5.00
CA HIS A 87 -0.40 16.24 6.07
C HIS A 87 -1.63 15.33 6.04
N VAL A 88 -2.83 15.90 6.00
CA VAL A 88 -4.08 15.14 5.95
C VAL A 88 -4.18 14.33 4.64
N GLU A 89 -3.91 14.93 3.48
CA GLU A 89 -3.98 14.23 2.20
C GLU A 89 -3.00 13.05 2.12
N ARG A 90 -1.76 13.19 2.61
CA ARG A 90 -0.80 12.07 2.63
C ARG A 90 -1.24 10.94 3.56
N ASN A 91 -1.84 11.25 4.72
CA ASN A 91 -2.40 10.24 5.61
C ASN A 91 -3.60 9.53 4.96
N VAL A 92 -4.55 10.28 4.37
CA VAL A 92 -5.68 9.69 3.64
C VAL A 92 -5.19 8.80 2.49
N LYS A 93 -4.23 9.27 1.68
CA LYS A 93 -3.62 8.48 0.60
C LYS A 93 -2.98 7.20 1.15
N CYS A 94 -2.21 7.28 2.22
CA CYS A 94 -1.59 6.12 2.85
C CYS A 94 -2.65 5.09 3.30
N LEU A 95 -3.73 5.55 3.94
CA LEU A 95 -4.81 4.69 4.41
C LEU A 95 -5.57 4.05 3.25
N LEU A 96 -5.88 4.81 2.19
CA LEU A 96 -6.50 4.28 0.98
C LEU A 96 -5.66 3.16 0.36
N TRP A 97 -4.34 3.32 0.25
CA TRP A 97 -3.47 2.29 -0.35
C TRP A 97 -3.18 1.12 0.61
N GLN A 98 -3.19 1.34 1.92
CA GLN A 98 -2.98 0.29 2.92
C GLN A 98 -4.22 -0.56 3.14
N ARG A 99 -5.39 0.08 3.20
CA ARG A 99 -6.66 -0.55 3.61
C ARG A 99 -7.69 -0.59 2.50
N GLY A 100 -7.60 0.21 1.45
CA GLY A 100 -8.71 0.39 0.51
C GLY A 100 -9.83 1.23 1.13
N GLY A 101 -10.99 1.28 0.46
CA GLY A 101 -12.12 2.10 0.86
C GLY A 101 -12.42 3.20 -0.16
N TRP A 102 -13.60 3.78 -0.04
CA TRP A 102 -14.10 4.76 -1.00
C TRP A 102 -14.69 5.99 -0.32
N LYS A 103 -15.25 5.85 0.88
CA LYS A 103 -15.82 6.98 1.61
C LYS A 103 -14.94 7.38 2.78
N ILE A 104 -14.56 8.65 2.77
CA ILE A 104 -13.69 9.28 3.77
C ILE A 104 -14.54 10.24 4.59
N HIS A 105 -14.57 10.04 5.89
CA HIS A 105 -15.21 10.93 6.85
C HIS A 105 -14.11 11.69 7.60
N LEU A 106 -14.21 13.02 7.60
CA LEU A 106 -13.29 13.90 8.33
C LEU A 106 -14.01 14.63 9.44
N SER A 107 -13.42 14.62 10.64
CA SER A 107 -13.88 15.41 11.78
C SER A 107 -12.77 16.36 12.23
N GLY A 108 -13.14 17.56 12.66
CA GLY A 108 -12.20 18.57 13.16
C GLY A 108 -11.35 19.27 12.08
N ALA A 109 -11.69 19.10 10.80
CA ALA A 109 -10.96 19.67 9.65
C ALA A 109 -11.89 20.00 8.47
N ASP A 110 -13.05 20.59 8.76
CA ASP A 110 -14.12 20.86 7.79
C ASP A 110 -13.64 21.71 6.60
N ASP A 111 -12.67 22.61 6.83
CA ASP A 111 -12.05 23.46 5.81
C ASP A 111 -11.22 22.67 4.78
N LEU A 112 -10.76 21.47 5.13
CA LEU A 112 -10.00 20.59 4.25
C LEU A 112 -10.90 19.72 3.37
N VAL A 113 -12.17 19.51 3.75
CA VAL A 113 -13.10 18.64 3.00
C VAL A 113 -13.27 19.09 1.55
N PRO A 114 -13.64 20.36 1.25
CA PRO A 114 -13.77 20.81 -0.14
C PRO A 114 -12.46 20.71 -0.93
N ARG A 115 -11.32 20.90 -0.27
CA ARG A 115 -10.00 20.80 -0.90
C ARG A 115 -9.65 19.37 -1.30
N LEU A 116 -10.01 18.39 -0.47
CA LEU A 116 -9.81 16.97 -0.76
C LEU A 116 -10.78 16.47 -1.83
N GLN A 117 -12.05 16.89 -1.78
CA GLN A 117 -13.02 16.62 -2.85
C GLN A 117 -12.49 17.12 -4.20
N GLU A 118 -11.99 18.36 -4.23
CA GLU A 118 -11.38 18.93 -5.43
C GLU A 118 -10.14 18.16 -5.86
N TYR A 119 -9.26 17.79 -4.92
CA TYR A 119 -8.06 17.00 -5.20
C TYR A 119 -8.38 15.68 -5.90
N TYR A 120 -9.31 14.87 -5.38
CA TYR A 120 -9.70 13.60 -5.99
C TYR A 120 -10.44 13.77 -7.33
N ARG A 121 -11.03 14.96 -7.57
CA ARG A 121 -11.74 15.29 -8.80
C ARG A 121 -10.83 15.78 -9.91
N THR A 122 -9.84 16.64 -9.63
CA THR A 122 -9.10 17.39 -10.65
C THR A 122 -7.59 17.21 -10.63
N ASN A 123 -7.00 16.77 -9.51
CA ASN A 123 -5.57 16.50 -9.48
C ASN A 123 -5.26 15.15 -10.15
N THR A 124 -4.25 15.08 -11.02
CA THR A 124 -3.87 13.83 -11.72
C THR A 124 -3.57 12.68 -10.76
N PHE A 125 -2.90 12.94 -9.64
CA PHE A 125 -2.60 11.90 -8.64
C PHE A 125 -3.84 11.50 -7.83
N GLY A 126 -4.70 12.46 -7.49
CA GLY A 126 -5.98 12.18 -6.85
C GLY A 126 -6.93 11.40 -7.74
N GLN A 127 -7.01 11.74 -9.03
CA GLN A 127 -7.79 11.00 -10.04
C GLN A 127 -7.27 9.57 -10.22
N PHE A 128 -5.95 9.37 -10.16
CA PHE A 128 -5.36 8.03 -10.18
C PHE A 128 -5.81 7.20 -8.97
N ASP A 129 -5.71 7.77 -7.76
CA ASP A 129 -6.18 7.10 -6.53
C ASP A 129 -7.69 6.78 -6.62
N ASN A 130 -8.50 7.73 -7.08
CA ASN A 130 -9.94 7.55 -7.29
C ASN A 130 -10.26 6.43 -8.29
N THR A 131 -9.55 6.40 -9.41
CA THR A 131 -9.76 5.40 -10.47
C THR A 131 -9.39 4.00 -9.97
N VAL A 132 -8.24 3.86 -9.31
CA VAL A 132 -7.75 2.54 -8.89
C VAL A 132 -8.46 2.07 -7.62
N ILE A 133 -8.42 2.87 -6.56
CA ILE A 133 -8.91 2.44 -5.24
C ILE A 133 -10.42 2.57 -5.16
N GLY A 134 -10.96 3.74 -5.52
CA GLY A 134 -12.40 3.97 -5.50
C GLY A 134 -13.10 3.05 -6.50
N VAL A 135 -12.94 3.34 -7.80
CA VAL A 135 -13.77 2.73 -8.84
C VAL A 135 -13.41 1.27 -9.07
N LYS A 136 -12.15 0.93 -9.35
CA LYS A 136 -11.76 -0.45 -9.70
C LYS A 136 -11.83 -1.41 -8.52
N ASN A 137 -11.36 -1.00 -7.34
CA ASN A 137 -11.26 -1.91 -6.20
C ASN A 137 -12.52 -1.91 -5.32
N ASN A 138 -13.21 -0.77 -5.18
CA ASN A 138 -14.36 -0.63 -4.28
C ASN A 138 -15.69 -0.41 -5.02
N GLY A 139 -15.70 -0.20 -6.33
CA GLY A 139 -16.92 0.00 -7.12
C GLY A 139 -17.57 1.38 -6.96
N HIS A 140 -16.93 2.31 -6.24
CA HIS A 140 -17.48 3.63 -5.93
C HIS A 140 -16.42 4.73 -6.13
N PRO A 141 -16.76 5.90 -6.70
CA PRO A 141 -15.83 7.03 -6.69
C PRO A 141 -15.50 7.43 -5.24
N ILE A 142 -14.28 7.93 -5.02
CA ILE A 142 -13.86 8.45 -3.72
C ILE A 142 -14.77 9.62 -3.33
N GLU A 143 -15.38 9.52 -2.15
CA GLU A 143 -16.21 10.53 -1.53
C GLU A 143 -15.54 11.03 -0.26
N VAL A 144 -15.55 12.34 -0.03
CA VAL A 144 -15.04 12.96 1.20
C VAL A 144 -16.16 13.77 1.83
N THR A 145 -16.42 13.54 3.11
CA THR A 145 -17.49 14.20 3.87
C THR A 145 -16.98 14.73 5.20
N ALA A 146 -17.54 15.85 5.65
CA ALA A 146 -17.35 16.34 7.01
C ALA A 146 -18.29 15.60 7.96
N CYS A 147 -17.85 15.37 9.19
CA CYS A 147 -18.65 14.77 10.25
C CYS A 147 -18.28 15.36 11.61
N ALA A 148 -19.26 15.52 12.50
CA ALA A 148 -19.01 15.93 13.88
C ALA A 148 -18.40 14.78 14.68
N GLU A 149 -18.91 13.57 14.48
CA GLU A 149 -18.42 12.33 15.08
C GLU A 149 -18.12 11.33 13.97
N LEU A 150 -17.02 10.59 14.11
CA LEU A 150 -16.66 9.54 13.16
C LEU A 150 -17.68 8.39 13.26
N PRO A 151 -18.07 7.77 12.13
CA PRO A 151 -18.85 6.53 12.16
C PRO A 151 -18.14 5.46 12.99
N ALA A 152 -18.87 4.62 13.71
CA ALA A 152 -18.27 3.64 14.61
C ALA A 152 -17.24 2.73 13.89
N GLU A 153 -16.10 2.50 14.53
CA GLU A 153 -15.09 1.60 13.99
C GLU A 153 -15.65 0.16 13.96
N HIS A 154 -15.48 -0.50 12.82
CA HIS A 154 -15.94 -1.87 12.61
C HIS A 154 -15.05 -2.55 11.59
N SER A 155 -14.47 -3.69 11.94
CA SER A 155 -13.69 -4.48 11.00
C SER A 155 -14.02 -5.95 11.20
N GLU A 156 -14.47 -6.60 10.13
CA GLU A 156 -14.58 -8.06 10.12
C GLU A 156 -13.27 -8.65 9.60
N ALA A 157 -12.53 -9.29 10.49
CA ALA A 157 -11.41 -10.12 10.08
C ALA A 157 -11.93 -11.32 9.29
N ARG A 158 -11.86 -11.25 7.95
CA ARG A 158 -12.10 -12.42 7.11
C ARG A 158 -10.90 -13.34 7.23
N LEU A 159 -11.13 -14.54 7.75
CA LEU A 159 -10.13 -15.60 7.66
C LEU A 159 -9.81 -15.80 6.18
N ILE A 160 -8.56 -15.60 5.79
CA ILE A 160 -8.07 -16.12 4.51
C ILE A 160 -8.21 -17.63 4.63
N GLY A 161 -9.27 -18.16 4.03
CA GLY A 161 -9.62 -19.58 4.12
C GLY A 161 -8.37 -20.38 3.80
N ARG A 162 -7.85 -21.07 4.81
CA ARG A 162 -6.73 -22.00 4.68
C ARG A 162 -7.28 -23.21 3.91
N ASN A 163 -7.53 -23.02 2.61
CA ASN A 163 -8.06 -24.00 1.66
C ASN A 163 -6.99 -25.07 1.44
N LEU A 164 -6.66 -25.80 2.51
CA LEU A 164 -5.51 -26.68 2.58
C LEU A 164 -5.81 -28.06 1.99
N ASN A 165 -7.11 -28.40 1.92
CA ASN A 165 -7.60 -29.67 1.45
C ASN A 165 -7.14 -29.98 0.02
N GLY A 166 -6.96 -31.26 -0.27
CA GLY A 166 -6.60 -31.78 -1.59
C GLY A 166 -5.10 -32.02 -1.77
N CYS A 167 -4.79 -32.64 -2.91
CA CYS A 167 -3.44 -33.01 -3.32
C CYS A 167 -2.91 -31.97 -4.31
N ARG A 168 -1.93 -31.16 -3.91
CA ARG A 168 -1.54 -29.96 -4.67
C ARG A 168 -0.03 -29.91 -4.87
N ILE A 169 0.38 -29.29 -5.97
CA ILE A 169 1.79 -29.03 -6.27
C ILE A 169 2.02 -27.52 -6.27
N GLY A 170 3.05 -27.08 -5.54
CA GLY A 170 3.61 -25.75 -5.64
C GLY A 170 4.94 -25.81 -6.37
N PHE A 171 5.20 -24.89 -7.29
CA PHE A 171 6.53 -24.73 -7.90
C PHE A 171 7.02 -23.29 -7.84
N ASP A 172 8.34 -23.11 -7.77
CA ASP A 172 9.00 -21.81 -7.83
C ASP A 172 10.12 -21.87 -8.86
N LEU A 173 10.05 -20.97 -9.84
CA LEU A 173 10.96 -20.89 -10.98
C LEU A 173 11.90 -19.71 -10.77
N GLY A 174 13.09 -20.00 -10.27
CA GLY A 174 14.14 -19.02 -10.01
C GLY A 174 15.17 -18.95 -11.13
N GLY A 175 16.05 -17.95 -11.02
CA GLY A 175 17.14 -17.74 -11.96
C GLY A 175 18.35 -18.67 -11.79
N SER A 176 18.42 -19.41 -10.69
CA SER A 176 19.52 -20.34 -10.36
C SER A 176 19.07 -21.78 -10.08
N ASP A 177 17.76 -21.98 -9.95
CA ASP A 177 17.17 -23.24 -9.54
C ASP A 177 15.67 -23.26 -9.88
N ARG A 178 15.12 -24.47 -9.95
CA ARG A 178 13.68 -24.74 -9.93
C ARG A 178 13.35 -25.57 -8.71
N LYS A 179 12.23 -25.24 -8.08
CA LYS A 179 11.73 -25.92 -6.89
C LYS A 179 10.34 -26.47 -7.15
N ALA A 180 10.07 -27.64 -6.60
CA ALA A 180 8.72 -28.20 -6.56
C ALA A 180 8.45 -28.86 -5.21
N ALA A 181 7.24 -28.67 -4.70
CA ALA A 181 6.75 -29.29 -3.49
C ALA A 181 5.36 -29.89 -3.71
N ALA A 182 5.11 -31.05 -3.11
CA ALA A 182 3.82 -31.73 -3.14
C ALA A 182 3.21 -31.71 -1.73
N VAL A 183 1.94 -31.35 -1.62
CA VAL A 183 1.20 -31.30 -0.36
C VAL A 183 -0.10 -32.09 -0.42
N ILE A 184 -0.45 -32.75 0.69
CA ILE A 184 -1.79 -33.36 0.89
C ILE A 184 -2.39 -32.70 2.12
N ASP A 185 -3.55 -32.07 1.97
CA ASP A 185 -4.29 -31.44 3.06
C ASP A 185 -3.45 -30.42 3.88
N GLY A 186 -2.47 -29.79 3.22
CA GLY A 186 -1.54 -28.83 3.83
C GLY A 186 -0.26 -29.43 4.41
N GLU A 187 -0.11 -30.75 4.41
CA GLU A 187 1.11 -31.44 4.83
C GLU A 187 2.05 -31.67 3.64
N VAL A 188 3.31 -31.24 3.76
CA VAL A 188 4.35 -31.50 2.76
C VAL A 188 4.68 -32.99 2.70
N LYS A 189 4.55 -33.58 1.52
CA LYS A 189 4.91 -34.97 1.22
C LYS A 189 6.19 -35.07 0.39
N PHE A 190 6.54 -34.00 -0.32
CA PHE A 190 7.74 -33.89 -1.11
C PHE A 190 8.16 -32.42 -1.26
N SER A 191 9.47 -32.18 -1.30
CA SER A 191 10.06 -30.90 -1.65
C SER A 191 11.45 -31.13 -2.21
N GLU A 192 11.76 -30.53 -3.35
CA GLU A 192 13.06 -30.62 -4.00
C GLU A 192 13.44 -29.30 -4.65
N GLU A 193 14.76 -29.09 -4.75
CA GLU A 193 15.41 -27.95 -5.40
C GLU A 193 16.45 -28.52 -6.36
N ILE A 194 16.33 -28.14 -7.64
CA ILE A 194 17.22 -28.60 -8.71
C ILE A 194 17.87 -27.39 -9.36
N ALA A 195 19.19 -27.41 -9.49
CA ALA A 195 19.94 -26.37 -10.19
C ALA A 195 19.40 -26.17 -11.61
N TRP A 196 19.25 -24.91 -12.01
CA TRP A 196 18.62 -24.51 -13.26
C TRP A 196 19.14 -23.12 -13.65
N ASP A 197 19.53 -22.90 -14.90
CA ASP A 197 20.08 -21.60 -15.32
C ASP A 197 19.30 -21.05 -16.52
N PRO A 198 18.09 -20.53 -16.30
CA PRO A 198 17.23 -20.10 -17.40
C PRO A 198 17.69 -18.79 -18.06
N TYR A 199 18.55 -17.99 -17.42
CA TYR A 199 18.96 -16.67 -17.94
C TYR A 199 19.74 -16.75 -19.25
N PHE A 200 20.53 -17.82 -19.42
CA PHE A 200 21.42 -17.98 -20.57
C PHE A 200 20.99 -19.08 -21.54
N GLU A 201 19.83 -19.71 -21.30
CA GLU A 201 19.35 -20.83 -22.09
C GLU A 201 18.19 -20.41 -23.01
N PRO A 202 18.44 -20.22 -24.32
CA PRO A 202 17.43 -19.74 -25.26
C PRO A 202 16.47 -20.84 -25.73
N ASP A 203 16.75 -22.13 -25.52
CA ASP A 203 15.87 -23.21 -25.98
C ASP A 203 14.59 -23.30 -25.11
N PRO A 204 13.39 -23.03 -25.65
CA PRO A 204 12.13 -23.21 -24.92
C PRO A 204 11.91 -24.64 -24.42
N ASN A 205 12.48 -25.66 -25.08
CA ASN A 205 12.34 -27.05 -24.66
C ASN A 205 13.08 -27.32 -23.35
N TYR A 206 14.24 -26.71 -23.12
CA TYR A 206 14.96 -26.84 -21.84
C TYR A 206 14.08 -26.40 -20.65
N HIS A 207 13.39 -25.27 -20.81
CA HIS A 207 12.48 -24.74 -19.79
C HIS A 207 11.28 -25.66 -19.59
N TYR A 208 10.63 -26.05 -20.70
CA TYR A 208 9.47 -26.95 -20.65
C TYR A 208 9.82 -28.30 -19.99
N GLU A 209 10.92 -28.93 -20.40
CA GLU A 209 11.35 -30.20 -19.86
C GLU A 209 11.72 -30.10 -18.37
N GLY A 210 12.43 -29.05 -17.96
CA GLY A 210 12.76 -28.83 -16.55
C GLY A 210 11.54 -28.61 -15.66
N ILE A 211 10.57 -27.81 -16.12
CA ILE A 211 9.30 -27.59 -15.41
C ILE A 211 8.52 -28.90 -15.32
N MET A 212 8.36 -29.62 -16.43
CA MET A 212 7.61 -30.88 -16.46
C MET A 212 8.27 -31.99 -15.65
N ASP A 213 9.60 -32.06 -15.61
CA ASP A 213 10.36 -32.96 -14.74
C ASP A 213 10.05 -32.71 -13.26
N SER A 214 10.13 -31.45 -12.83
CA SER A 214 9.85 -31.05 -11.43
C SER A 214 8.41 -31.36 -11.03
N LEU A 215 7.44 -31.09 -11.91
CA LEU A 215 6.02 -31.38 -11.69
C LEU A 215 5.75 -32.88 -11.60
N ARG A 216 6.37 -33.69 -12.48
CA ARG A 216 6.20 -35.16 -12.46
C ARG A 216 6.78 -35.76 -11.18
N ARG A 217 7.99 -35.35 -10.79
CA ARG A 217 8.63 -35.75 -9.53
C ARG A 217 7.73 -35.46 -8.33
N ALA A 218 7.19 -34.26 -8.23
CA ALA A 218 6.25 -33.92 -7.16
C ALA A 218 4.95 -34.76 -7.22
N ALA A 219 4.43 -35.03 -8.41
CA ALA A 219 3.20 -35.81 -8.60
C ALA A 219 3.35 -37.28 -8.16
N GLU A 220 4.55 -37.87 -8.22
CA GLU A 220 4.81 -39.24 -7.75
C GLU A 220 4.51 -39.44 -6.26
N HIS A 221 4.51 -38.35 -5.48
CA HIS A 221 4.22 -38.35 -4.05
C HIS A 221 2.74 -38.08 -3.72
N LEU A 222 1.87 -37.99 -4.73
CA LEU A 222 0.46 -37.70 -4.57
C LEU A 222 -0.43 -38.80 -5.18
N PRO A 223 -1.57 -39.14 -4.56
CA PRO A 223 -2.52 -40.09 -5.14
C PRO A 223 -3.26 -39.54 -6.37
N ARG A 224 -3.33 -38.21 -6.50
CA ARG A 224 -3.87 -37.46 -7.65
C ARG A 224 -3.36 -36.01 -7.56
N VAL A 225 -3.53 -35.22 -8.62
CA VAL A 225 -3.23 -33.78 -8.58
C VAL A 225 -4.53 -33.00 -8.74
N ASP A 226 -4.93 -32.29 -7.70
CA ASP A 226 -6.14 -31.46 -7.66
C ASP A 226 -5.85 -30.04 -8.16
N ALA A 227 -4.66 -29.49 -7.87
CA ALA A 227 -4.25 -28.17 -8.35
C ALA A 227 -2.72 -28.03 -8.44
N ILE A 228 -2.27 -27.16 -9.34
CA ILE A 228 -0.88 -26.73 -9.47
C ILE A 228 -0.86 -25.20 -9.39
N GLY A 229 -0.07 -24.66 -8.47
CA GLY A 229 0.19 -23.22 -8.35
C GLY A 229 1.67 -22.95 -8.47
N GLY A 230 2.05 -21.82 -9.07
CA GLY A 230 3.46 -21.52 -9.26
C GLY A 230 3.79 -20.04 -9.25
N SER A 231 5.04 -19.75 -8.90
CA SER A 231 5.69 -18.45 -9.07
C SER A 231 6.85 -18.57 -10.06
N ALA A 232 7.12 -17.47 -10.75
CA ALA A 232 8.29 -17.29 -11.60
C ALA A 232 8.76 -15.84 -11.47
N ALA A 233 10.07 -15.62 -11.43
CA ALA A 233 10.70 -14.31 -11.25
C ALA A 233 11.60 -13.93 -12.43
#